data_AF-A0A946SPZ4-F1
#
_entry.id   AF-A0A946SPZ4-F1
#
_cell.length_a   1.000
_cell.length_b   1.000
_cell.length_c   1.000
_cell.angle_alpha   90.00
_cell.angle_beta   90.00
_cell.angle_gamma   90.00
#
_symmetry.space_group_name_H-M   'P 1'
#
loop_
_entity.id
_entity.type
_entity.pdbx_description
1 polymer ?
#
loop_
_entity_poly.entity_id
_entity_poly.type
_entity_poly.pdbx_seq_one_letter_code
_entity_poly.pdbx_strand_id
1 'polypeptide(L)'
;MRPHVFLIPGYLGFRGKQRYSGYWDTVEPILTGHGFACHAVMTEPVAIVARRARTLRNAIVAACGDADDDAPIHLFGHSMGGLDARYLLSPGTSIRLPDDLRARVQTVVTIATPHYGTPIADFYQSLRAEDMLGFIGRLAARWSTDGRLDQASRFITEHRPRIDRVLSTAGREEFARILQGVAEADPEDYSEVRAYLSSLAKYRGALRRLRVRYMGRFNDRVTDDPDMRYVSFVSGSEAVRARDIETLIYRLGAFIAGRVARLAVPALPDGGVVPADRVISVFPDAGAADADVTLSPRLSDGVVPSASQFWGEFAGYVPLDHHAVIGRFDLLPAREPDLHELYGRVAAELHRQGGSSENDDDP
;
A
#
# COMPACT_ATOMS: atom_id res chain seq x y z
N MET A 1 6.01 27.13 10.71
CA MET A 1 5.10 26.76 9.61
C MET A 1 4.55 25.35 9.84
N ARG A 2 3.51 24.89 9.13
CA ARG A 2 3.00 23.50 9.30
C ARG A 2 3.98 22.50 8.67
N PRO A 3 4.31 21.37 9.33
CA PRO A 3 5.16 20.34 8.73
C PRO A 3 4.50 19.76 7.46
N HIS A 4 5.31 19.46 6.44
CA HIS A 4 4.85 18.92 5.16
C HIS A 4 4.83 17.40 5.22
N VAL A 5 3.76 16.77 4.71
CA VAL A 5 3.71 15.32 4.49
C VAL A 5 3.43 15.01 3.04
N PHE A 6 4.36 14.32 2.37
CA PHE A 6 4.18 13.87 1.00
C PHE A 6 3.57 12.47 0.99
N LEU A 7 2.35 12.34 0.45
CA LEU A 7 1.62 11.08 0.36
C LEU A 7 1.93 10.40 -0.98
N ILE A 8 2.71 9.31 -0.92
CA ILE A 8 3.29 8.66 -2.10
C ILE A 8 2.48 7.39 -2.40
N PRO A 9 1.67 7.38 -3.48
CA PRO A 9 0.74 6.29 -3.75
C PRO A 9 1.48 5.02 -4.18
N GLY A 10 0.81 3.88 -4.14
CA GLY A 10 1.33 2.61 -4.64
C GLY A 10 1.26 2.45 -6.17
N TYR A 11 1.42 1.19 -6.60
CA TYR A 11 1.16 0.79 -7.98
C TYR A 11 -0.32 1.01 -8.31
N LEU A 12 -0.63 1.58 -9.47
CA LEU A 12 -1.97 1.98 -9.94
C LEU A 12 -2.65 3.14 -9.19
N GLY A 13 -1.94 3.93 -8.39
CA GLY A 13 -2.53 5.13 -7.79
C GLY A 13 -2.87 6.22 -8.81
N PHE A 14 -4.07 6.80 -8.75
CA PHE A 14 -4.54 7.89 -9.62
C PHE A 14 -5.25 8.98 -8.80
N ARG A 15 -5.38 10.18 -9.38
CA ARG A 15 -6.13 11.28 -8.78
C ARG A 15 -7.60 11.15 -9.14
N GLY A 16 -8.46 11.40 -8.17
CA GLY A 16 -9.87 11.62 -8.44
C GLY A 16 -10.05 12.87 -9.31
N LYS A 17 -11.00 12.80 -10.24
CA LYS A 17 -11.73 13.96 -10.75
C LYS A 17 -13.19 13.74 -10.38
N GLN A 18 -13.99 14.81 -10.23
CA GLN A 18 -15.40 14.93 -9.76
C GLN A 18 -16.33 13.69 -9.64
N ARG A 19 -16.09 12.57 -10.32
CA ARG A 19 -16.82 11.30 -10.29
C ARG A 19 -16.02 10.10 -9.74
N TYR A 20 -14.77 10.27 -9.28
CA TYR A 20 -13.89 9.21 -8.76
C TYR A 20 -13.21 9.65 -7.47
N SER A 21 -13.17 8.78 -6.45
CA SER A 21 -12.38 9.02 -5.25
C SER A 21 -10.87 8.96 -5.59
N GLY A 22 -10.12 9.96 -5.15
CA GLY A 22 -8.66 10.00 -5.21
C GLY A 22 -8.01 9.00 -4.27
N TYR A 23 -6.72 8.73 -4.51
CA TYR A 23 -5.98 7.71 -3.75
C TYR A 23 -5.88 8.00 -2.26
N TRP A 24 -5.97 9.28 -1.89
CA TRP A 24 -5.72 9.79 -0.56
C TRP A 24 -6.93 10.52 0.06
N ASP A 25 -8.11 10.42 -0.55
CA ASP A 25 -9.30 11.19 -0.14
C ASP A 25 -9.71 10.91 1.32
N THR A 26 -9.48 9.70 1.82
CA THR A 26 -9.74 9.33 3.22
C THR A 26 -8.61 9.78 4.15
N VAL A 27 -7.37 9.76 3.68
CA VAL A 27 -6.15 9.91 4.48
C VAL A 27 -5.77 11.37 4.68
N GLU A 28 -5.85 12.15 3.60
CA GLU A 28 -5.44 13.56 3.56
C GLU A 28 -6.22 14.42 4.57
N PRO A 29 -7.56 14.29 4.72
CA PRO A 29 -8.29 15.03 5.74
C PRO A 29 -7.85 14.69 7.17
N ILE A 30 -7.58 13.42 7.47
CA ILE A 30 -7.18 12.98 8.81
C ILE A 30 -5.81 13.58 9.18
N LEU A 31 -4.81 13.43 8.31
CA LEU A 31 -3.47 13.99 8.56
C LEU A 31 -3.46 15.52 8.57
N THR A 32 -4.30 16.17 7.76
CA THR A 32 -4.49 17.63 7.83
C THR A 32 -5.09 18.05 9.18
N GLY A 33 -6.03 17.25 9.72
CA GLY A 33 -6.58 17.43 11.07
C GLY A 33 -5.53 17.30 12.18
N HIS A 34 -4.48 16.50 11.95
CA HIS A 34 -3.31 16.41 12.83
C HIS A 34 -2.27 17.53 12.63
N GLY A 35 -2.52 18.51 11.76
CA GLY A 35 -1.68 19.71 11.62
C GLY A 35 -0.66 19.69 10.48
N PHE A 36 -0.67 18.66 9.62
CA PHE A 36 0.23 18.59 8.47
C PHE A 36 -0.28 19.39 7.26
N ALA A 37 0.64 19.92 6.47
CA ALA A 37 0.40 20.32 5.08
C ALA A 37 0.57 19.08 4.18
N CYS A 38 -0.54 18.49 3.74
CA CYS A 38 -0.51 17.26 2.96
C CYS A 38 -0.31 17.52 1.46
N HIS A 39 0.59 16.74 0.84
CA HIS A 39 0.93 16.83 -0.58
C HIS A 39 0.75 15.45 -1.25
N ALA A 40 -0.40 15.22 -1.87
CA ALA A 40 -0.67 14.01 -2.64
C ALA A 40 0.19 13.94 -3.91
N VAL A 41 1.16 13.02 -3.95
CA VAL A 41 2.12 12.90 -5.06
C VAL A 41 1.52 12.15 -6.24
N MET A 42 1.56 12.78 -7.41
CA MET A 42 1.02 12.22 -8.64
C MET A 42 2.05 11.41 -9.42
N THR A 43 2.42 10.25 -8.91
CA THR A 43 3.34 9.35 -9.60
C THR A 43 2.71 8.73 -10.85
N GLU A 44 3.54 8.41 -11.83
CA GLU A 44 3.10 7.56 -12.95
C GLU A 44 2.75 6.15 -12.43
N PRO A 45 1.52 5.65 -12.64
CA PRO A 45 1.01 4.61 -11.74
C PRO A 45 1.65 3.24 -11.91
N VAL A 46 2.35 3.03 -13.03
CA VAL A 46 3.05 1.78 -13.35
C VAL A 46 4.50 2.00 -13.77
N ALA A 47 5.04 3.19 -13.52
CA ALA A 47 6.44 3.45 -13.85
C ALA A 47 7.38 2.71 -12.90
N ILE A 48 8.64 2.58 -13.30
CA ILE A 48 9.69 2.05 -12.42
C ILE A 48 9.94 3.02 -11.26
N VAL A 49 10.37 2.48 -10.11
CA VAL A 49 10.67 3.24 -8.87
C VAL A 49 11.51 4.49 -9.15
N ALA A 50 12.60 4.37 -9.93
CA ALA A 50 13.45 5.52 -10.26
C ALA A 50 12.69 6.69 -10.92
N ARG A 51 11.73 6.42 -11.80
CA ARG A 51 10.96 7.49 -12.45
C ARG A 51 9.95 8.11 -11.47
N ARG A 52 9.33 7.28 -10.64
CA ARG A 52 8.40 7.71 -9.59
C ARG A 52 9.10 8.54 -8.51
N ALA A 53 10.31 8.15 -8.10
CA ALA A 53 11.18 8.91 -7.22
C ALA A 53 11.57 10.28 -7.81
N ARG A 54 11.74 10.39 -9.14
CA ARG A 54 11.92 11.70 -9.80
C ARG A 54 10.67 12.57 -9.69
N THR A 55 9.48 11.99 -9.85
CA THR A 55 8.23 12.70 -9.66
C THR A 55 8.08 13.18 -8.22
N LEU A 56 8.41 12.33 -7.24
CA LEU A 56 8.45 12.70 -5.82
C LEU A 56 9.40 13.86 -5.56
N ARG A 57 10.65 13.78 -6.04
CA ARG A 57 11.63 14.87 -5.94
C ARG A 57 11.05 16.19 -6.46
N ASN A 58 10.46 16.16 -7.65
CA ASN A 58 9.92 17.36 -8.27
C ASN A 58 8.73 17.94 -7.48
N ALA A 59 7.90 17.09 -6.88
CA ALA A 59 6.81 17.54 -6.01
C ALA A 59 7.36 18.23 -4.75
N ILE A 60 8.41 17.67 -4.13
CA ILE A 60 9.06 18.26 -2.94
C ILE A 60 9.66 19.63 -3.29
N VAL A 61 10.44 19.71 -4.38
CA VAL A 61 11.05 20.97 -4.82
C VAL A 61 9.99 22.03 -5.14
N ALA A 62 8.87 21.64 -5.77
CA ALA A 62 7.81 22.57 -6.12
C ALA A 62 7.04 23.10 -4.90
N ALA A 63 6.85 22.28 -3.86
CA ALA A 63 6.05 22.65 -2.70
C ALA A 63 6.85 23.26 -1.54
N CYS A 64 8.15 22.96 -1.44
CA CYS A 64 9.01 23.35 -0.32
C CYS A 64 10.24 24.14 -0.75
N GLY A 65 10.45 24.41 -2.04
CA GLY A 65 11.65 25.09 -2.55
C GLY A 65 11.71 26.60 -2.32
N ASP A 66 10.75 27.17 -1.59
CA ASP A 66 10.81 28.56 -1.14
C ASP A 66 11.82 28.68 0.01
N ALA A 67 12.72 29.66 -0.07
CA ALA A 67 13.79 29.84 0.90
C ALA A 67 13.27 30.28 2.28
N ASP A 68 12.07 30.87 2.34
CA ASP A 68 11.45 31.30 3.59
C ASP A 68 10.72 30.15 4.32
N ASP A 69 10.52 29.00 3.66
CA ASP A 69 9.91 27.81 4.26
C ASP A 69 10.98 26.90 4.87
N ASP A 70 10.99 26.81 6.20
CA ASP A 70 11.90 25.95 6.97
C ASP A 70 11.18 24.73 7.59
N ALA A 71 9.91 24.51 7.26
CA ALA A 71 9.12 23.47 7.89
C ALA A 71 9.70 22.07 7.65
N PRO A 72 9.60 21.15 8.64
CA PRO A 72 9.96 19.75 8.46
C PRO A 72 9.22 19.10 7.29
N ILE A 73 9.90 18.18 6.60
CA ILE A 73 9.35 17.38 5.52
C ILE A 73 9.30 15.92 5.97
N HIS A 74 8.16 15.28 5.76
CA HIS A 74 8.00 13.85 5.98
C HIS A 74 7.44 13.15 4.75
N LEU A 75 7.83 11.89 4.58
CA LEU A 75 7.40 11.05 3.46
C LEU A 75 6.53 9.92 4.00
N PHE A 76 5.33 9.77 3.45
CA PHE A 76 4.43 8.66 3.76
C PHE A 76 4.18 7.84 2.50
N GLY A 77 4.70 6.61 2.47
CA GLY A 77 4.63 5.72 1.32
C GLY A 77 3.70 4.53 1.55
N HIS A 78 2.65 4.40 0.75
CA HIS A 78 1.85 3.17 0.71
C HIS A 78 2.33 2.25 -0.42
N SER A 79 2.44 0.95 -0.13
CA SER A 79 2.77 -0.06 -1.14
C SER A 79 4.06 0.29 -1.89
N MET A 80 4.04 0.39 -3.22
CA MET A 80 5.22 0.79 -4.00
C MET A 80 5.77 2.19 -3.63
N GLY A 81 4.96 3.08 -3.05
CA GLY A 81 5.37 4.42 -2.66
C GLY A 81 6.47 4.47 -1.60
N GLY A 82 6.54 3.48 -0.69
CA GLY A 82 7.64 3.38 0.27
C GLY A 82 8.99 3.09 -0.41
N LEU A 83 8.98 2.36 -1.52
CA LEU A 83 10.19 2.13 -2.33
C LEU A 83 10.64 3.39 -3.07
N ASP A 84 9.70 4.25 -3.48
CA ASP A 84 10.00 5.53 -4.12
C ASP A 84 10.72 6.47 -3.14
N ALA A 85 10.26 6.54 -1.90
CA ALA A 85 10.89 7.31 -0.82
C ALA A 85 12.32 6.80 -0.54
N ARG A 86 12.48 5.48 -0.35
CA ARG A 86 13.80 4.86 -0.16
C ARG A 86 14.73 5.13 -1.33
N TYR A 87 14.25 5.03 -2.56
CA TYR A 87 15.06 5.30 -3.75
C TYR A 87 15.50 6.76 -3.80
N LEU A 88 14.61 7.71 -3.49
CA LEU A 88 14.94 9.14 -3.51
C LEU A 88 16.01 9.51 -2.46
N LEU A 89 15.93 8.91 -1.27
CA LEU A 89 16.84 9.25 -0.17
C LEU A 89 18.14 8.45 -0.19
N SER A 90 18.18 7.31 -0.90
CA SER A 90 19.38 6.48 -0.95
C SER A 90 20.59 7.22 -1.56
N PRO A 91 21.72 7.33 -0.83
CA PRO A 91 22.91 8.06 -1.28
C PRO A 91 23.49 7.57 -2.61
N GLY A 92 23.35 6.26 -2.88
CA GLY A 92 23.85 5.57 -4.06
C GLY A 92 23.02 5.75 -5.34
N THR A 93 21.91 6.49 -5.31
CA THR A 93 21.10 6.72 -6.52
C THR A 93 21.45 8.04 -7.22
N SER A 94 21.09 8.12 -8.50
CA SER A 94 21.32 9.31 -9.33
C SER A 94 20.26 10.40 -9.16
N ILE A 95 19.26 10.19 -8.29
CA ILE A 95 18.19 11.15 -8.02
C ILE A 95 18.40 11.68 -6.62
N ARG A 96 18.62 12.99 -6.49
CA ARG A 96 18.87 13.63 -5.20
C ARG A 96 17.96 14.85 -5.03
N LEU A 97 17.58 15.09 -3.79
CA LEU A 97 17.05 16.38 -3.36
C LEU A 97 18.19 17.40 -3.28
N PRO A 98 17.91 18.69 -3.49
CA PRO A 98 18.78 19.77 -3.01
C PRO A 98 19.14 19.57 -1.53
N ASP A 99 20.36 19.93 -1.12
CA ASP A 99 20.88 19.62 0.22
C ASP A 99 20.06 20.26 1.34
N ASP A 100 19.58 21.48 1.12
CA ASP A 100 18.67 22.21 2.02
C ASP A 100 17.34 21.48 2.21
N LEU A 101 16.74 20.97 1.12
CA LEU A 101 15.51 20.19 1.19
C LEU A 101 15.76 18.80 1.78
N ARG A 102 16.88 18.15 1.46
CA ARG A 102 17.25 16.88 2.07
C ARG A 102 17.38 17.02 3.58
N ALA A 103 18.06 18.06 4.07
CA ALA A 103 18.25 18.32 5.51
C ALA A 103 16.92 18.52 6.26
N ARG A 104 15.87 18.98 5.57
CA ARG A 104 14.52 19.13 6.12
C ARG A 104 13.72 17.82 6.16
N VAL A 105 14.11 16.78 5.41
CA VAL A 105 13.42 15.48 5.47
C VAL A 105 13.78 14.76 6.78
N GLN A 106 12.78 14.48 7.61
CA GLN A 106 12.99 13.90 8.95
C GLN A 106 12.59 12.42 9.05
N THR A 107 11.52 12.03 8.36
CA THR A 107 10.92 10.69 8.55
C THR A 107 10.42 10.13 7.23
N VAL A 108 10.64 8.81 7.05
CA VAL A 108 9.93 8.00 6.07
C VAL A 108 9.05 6.99 6.81
N VAL A 109 7.74 7.13 6.68
CA VAL A 109 6.78 6.14 7.15
C VAL A 109 6.30 5.32 5.97
N THR A 110 6.37 4.00 6.07
CA THR A 110 5.82 3.08 5.07
C THR A 110 4.66 2.29 5.65
N ILE A 111 3.70 1.96 4.78
CA ILE A 111 2.64 0.99 5.10
C ILE A 111 2.44 0.06 3.92
N ALA A 112 2.30 -1.25 4.19
CA ALA A 112 2.07 -2.28 3.17
C ALA A 112 3.14 -2.33 2.06
N THR A 113 4.35 -1.82 2.31
CA THR A 113 5.39 -1.68 1.27
C THR A 113 6.10 -3.01 1.03
N PRO A 114 6.24 -3.50 -0.22
CA PRO A 114 6.93 -4.75 -0.50
C PRO A 114 8.46 -4.58 -0.49
N HIS A 115 9.06 -4.31 0.67
CA HIS A 115 10.51 -4.10 0.84
C HIS A 115 11.34 -5.31 0.40
N TYR A 116 10.81 -6.52 0.56
CA TYR A 116 11.41 -7.77 0.09
C TYR A 116 10.64 -8.39 -1.08
N GLY A 117 9.74 -7.61 -1.68
CA GLY A 117 8.96 -7.97 -2.85
C GLY A 117 7.67 -8.73 -2.56
N THR A 118 6.93 -9.05 -3.61
CA THR A 118 5.68 -9.80 -3.54
C THR A 118 5.62 -10.90 -4.61
N PRO A 119 5.17 -12.13 -4.27
CA PRO A 119 4.93 -13.18 -5.26
C PRO A 119 3.83 -12.87 -6.26
N ILE A 120 2.93 -11.93 -5.97
CA ILE A 120 1.89 -11.52 -6.93
C ILE A 120 2.49 -10.93 -8.21
N ALA A 121 3.69 -10.37 -8.13
CA ALA A 121 4.39 -9.82 -9.27
C ALA A 121 4.73 -10.89 -10.32
N ASP A 122 4.98 -12.15 -9.90
CA ASP A 122 5.16 -13.27 -10.83
C ASP A 122 3.83 -13.76 -11.41
N PHE A 123 2.74 -13.66 -10.65
CA PHE A 123 1.39 -14.02 -11.09
C PHE A 123 0.85 -13.07 -12.16
N TYR A 124 0.94 -11.75 -11.95
CA TYR A 124 0.51 -10.76 -12.93
C TYR A 124 1.24 -10.90 -14.28
N GLN A 125 2.49 -11.38 -14.28
CA GLN A 125 3.23 -11.63 -15.53
C GLN A 125 2.68 -12.82 -16.33
N SER A 126 1.96 -13.74 -15.69
CA SER A 126 1.36 -14.88 -16.38
C SER A 126 0.04 -14.55 -17.07
N LEU A 127 -0.51 -13.34 -16.85
CA LEU A 127 -1.76 -12.88 -17.45
C LEU A 127 -1.51 -12.13 -18.76
N ARG A 128 -2.47 -12.22 -19.69
CA ARG A 128 -2.45 -11.42 -20.93
C ARG A 128 -2.64 -9.93 -20.61
N ALA A 129 -2.14 -9.03 -21.48
CA ALA A 129 -2.39 -7.60 -21.28
C ALA A 129 -3.88 -7.30 -21.27
N GLU A 130 -4.61 -7.88 -22.20
CA GLU A 130 -6.03 -7.58 -22.38
C GLU A 130 -6.82 -7.90 -21.11
N ASP A 131 -6.52 -9.04 -20.46
CA ASP A 131 -7.15 -9.47 -19.20
C ASP A 131 -6.74 -8.57 -18.02
N MET A 132 -5.47 -8.20 -17.93
CA MET A 132 -4.96 -7.29 -16.89
C MET A 132 -5.53 -5.89 -17.04
N LEU A 133 -5.66 -5.40 -18.27
CA LEU A 133 -6.22 -4.08 -18.56
C LEU A 133 -7.73 -4.07 -18.27
N GLY A 134 -8.46 -5.13 -18.63
CA GLY A 134 -9.86 -5.30 -18.26
C GLY A 134 -10.06 -5.34 -16.73
N PHE A 135 -9.17 -6.03 -16.01
CA PHE A 135 -9.16 -6.08 -14.55
C PHE A 135 -8.96 -4.69 -13.92
N ILE A 136 -7.91 -3.97 -14.32
CA ILE A 136 -7.59 -2.64 -13.81
C ILE A 136 -8.67 -1.63 -14.19
N GLY A 137 -9.25 -1.75 -15.39
CA GLY A 137 -10.31 -0.86 -15.86
C GLY A 137 -11.57 -0.93 -15.02
N ARG A 138 -11.92 -2.12 -14.50
CA ARG A 138 -13.09 -2.30 -13.64
C ARG A 138 -12.83 -2.01 -12.16
N LEU A 139 -11.61 -2.22 -11.66
CA LEU A 139 -11.18 -1.63 -10.38
C LEU A 139 -11.34 -0.11 -10.44
N ALA A 140 -10.87 0.52 -11.53
CA ALA A 140 -11.07 1.95 -11.77
C ALA A 140 -12.54 2.36 -11.89
N ALA A 141 -13.38 1.56 -12.54
CA ALA A 141 -14.82 1.80 -12.60
C ALA A 141 -15.50 1.70 -11.22
N ARG A 142 -15.06 0.77 -10.36
CA ARG A 142 -15.55 0.65 -8.96
C ARG A 142 -15.07 1.78 -8.07
N TRP A 143 -13.94 2.41 -8.40
CA TRP A 143 -13.45 3.63 -7.74
C TRP A 143 -14.22 4.90 -8.16
N SER A 144 -15.19 4.78 -9.09
CA SER A 144 -16.13 5.86 -9.40
C SER A 144 -17.25 5.93 -8.37
N THR A 145 -17.29 7.02 -7.61
CA THR A 145 -18.31 7.28 -6.60
C THR A 145 -19.61 7.73 -7.24
N ASP A 146 -20.66 6.95 -6.99
CA ASP A 146 -22.02 7.41 -6.69
C ASP A 146 -22.85 6.18 -6.23
N GLY A 147 -22.82 5.87 -4.93
CA GLY A 147 -23.81 4.97 -4.28
C GLY A 147 -23.83 3.47 -4.65
N ARG A 148 -22.74 2.89 -5.20
CA ARG A 148 -22.75 1.51 -5.74
C ARG A 148 -22.33 0.39 -4.77
N LEU A 149 -22.01 0.68 -3.51
CA LEU A 149 -21.71 -0.36 -2.50
C LEU A 149 -22.88 -1.36 -2.35
N ASP A 150 -24.12 -0.87 -2.43
CA ASP A 150 -25.34 -1.70 -2.40
C ASP A 150 -25.50 -2.61 -3.62
N GLN A 151 -25.10 -2.15 -4.81
CA GLN A 151 -25.27 -2.92 -6.06
C GLN A 151 -24.26 -4.07 -6.17
N ALA A 152 -23.02 -3.84 -5.70
CA ALA A 152 -22.00 -4.87 -5.65
C ALA A 152 -22.36 -5.99 -4.65
N SER A 153 -22.90 -5.60 -3.49
CA SER A 153 -23.39 -6.54 -2.47
C SER A 153 -24.56 -7.41 -2.96
N ARG A 154 -25.53 -6.80 -3.68
CA ARG A 154 -26.66 -7.52 -4.30
C ARG A 154 -26.22 -8.50 -5.38
N PHE A 155 -25.33 -8.07 -6.28
CA PHE A 155 -24.82 -8.93 -7.35
C PHE A 155 -24.11 -10.19 -6.81
N ILE A 156 -23.28 -10.04 -5.77
CA ILE A 156 -22.59 -11.17 -5.13
C ILE A 156 -23.57 -12.11 -4.46
N THR A 157 -24.57 -11.57 -3.76
CA THR A 157 -25.63 -12.37 -3.13
C THR A 157 -26.42 -13.18 -4.15
N GLU A 158 -26.79 -12.56 -5.27
CA GLU A 158 -27.56 -13.19 -6.36
C GLU A 158 -26.77 -14.28 -7.11
N HIS A 159 -25.45 -14.13 -7.23
CA HIS A 159 -24.61 -15.02 -8.05
C HIS A 159 -23.79 -16.02 -7.22
N ARG A 160 -23.93 -15.99 -5.88
CA ARG A 160 -23.21 -16.83 -4.90
C ARG A 160 -23.11 -18.31 -5.31
N PRO A 161 -24.18 -19.02 -5.73
CA PRO A 161 -24.09 -20.45 -6.04
C PRO A 161 -23.27 -20.78 -7.32
N ARG A 162 -23.20 -19.85 -8.28
CA ARG A 162 -22.38 -20.01 -9.50
C ARG A 162 -20.92 -19.68 -9.21
N ILE A 163 -20.70 -18.67 -8.39
CA ILE A 163 -19.40 -18.31 -7.86
C ILE A 163 -18.86 -19.52 -7.08
N ASP A 164 -19.56 -20.03 -6.06
CA ASP A 164 -19.17 -21.20 -5.24
C ASP A 164 -18.81 -22.45 -6.06
N ARG A 165 -19.53 -22.70 -7.16
CA ARG A 165 -19.27 -23.85 -8.05
C ARG A 165 -17.99 -23.67 -8.86
N VAL A 166 -17.71 -22.44 -9.31
CA VAL A 166 -16.43 -22.08 -9.94
C VAL A 166 -15.30 -22.17 -8.90
N LEU A 167 -15.54 -21.70 -7.67
CA LEU A 167 -14.59 -21.58 -6.56
C LEU A 167 -14.04 -22.89 -5.97
N SER A 168 -14.58 -24.06 -6.33
CA SER A 168 -14.25 -25.35 -5.69
C SER A 168 -13.08 -26.13 -6.33
N THR A 169 -12.46 -25.65 -7.42
CA THR A 169 -11.34 -26.37 -8.09
C THR A 169 -10.17 -25.45 -8.44
N ALA A 170 -9.17 -25.42 -7.57
CA ALA A 170 -7.99 -24.55 -7.67
C ALA A 170 -7.25 -24.62 -9.03
N GLY A 171 -6.97 -23.46 -9.63
CA GLY A 171 -6.01 -23.34 -10.72
C GLY A 171 -6.12 -22.05 -11.52
N ARG A 172 -5.01 -21.56 -12.07
CA ARG A 172 -4.86 -20.33 -12.88
C ARG A 172 -5.98 -20.09 -13.92
N GLU A 173 -6.55 -21.15 -14.47
CA GLU A 173 -7.64 -21.11 -15.46
C GLU A 173 -8.98 -20.67 -14.89
N GLU A 174 -9.22 -20.89 -13.60
CA GLU A 174 -10.42 -20.44 -12.90
C GLU A 174 -10.34 -18.93 -12.61
N PHE A 175 -9.16 -18.43 -12.23
CA PHE A 175 -8.92 -16.99 -12.10
C PHE A 175 -9.03 -16.27 -13.45
N ALA A 176 -8.48 -16.86 -14.52
CA ALA A 176 -8.66 -16.35 -15.89
C ALA A 176 -10.14 -16.33 -16.31
N ARG A 177 -10.92 -17.36 -15.95
CA ARG A 177 -12.38 -17.41 -16.19
C ARG A 177 -13.16 -16.40 -15.37
N ILE A 178 -12.75 -16.11 -14.12
CA ILE A 178 -13.34 -15.02 -13.33
C ILE A 178 -13.03 -13.67 -13.95
N LEU A 179 -11.79 -13.44 -14.42
CA LEU A 179 -11.44 -12.21 -15.14
C LEU A 179 -12.25 -12.06 -16.45
N GLN A 180 -12.49 -13.17 -17.17
CA GLN A 180 -13.30 -13.22 -18.39
C GLN A 180 -14.81 -13.06 -18.12
N GLY A 181 -15.36 -13.68 -17.08
CA GLY A 181 -16.78 -13.54 -16.71
C GLY A 181 -17.14 -12.15 -16.19
N VAL A 182 -16.16 -11.40 -15.67
CA VAL A 182 -16.33 -9.98 -15.31
C VAL A 182 -16.20 -9.08 -16.56
N ALA A 183 -15.79 -9.60 -17.72
CA ALA A 183 -15.60 -8.84 -18.96
C ALA A 183 -16.89 -8.54 -19.75
N GLU A 184 -18.02 -9.14 -19.39
CA GLU A 184 -19.26 -9.07 -20.16
C GLU A 184 -20.27 -8.02 -19.67
N ALA A 185 -19.91 -7.09 -18.78
CA ALA A 185 -20.80 -6.05 -18.27
C ALA A 185 -20.56 -4.67 -18.94
N ASP A 186 -21.62 -4.22 -19.63
CA ASP A 186 -21.95 -3.02 -20.43
C ASP A 186 -20.90 -1.90 -20.74
N PRO A 187 -20.85 -1.39 -21.99
CA PRO A 187 -19.88 -0.42 -22.47
C PRO A 187 -20.45 1.01 -22.56
N GLU A 188 -20.58 1.72 -21.44
CA GLU A 188 -20.71 3.20 -21.51
C GLU A 188 -19.43 3.90 -21.04
N ASP A 189 -18.83 4.58 -22.02
CA ASP A 189 -17.75 5.57 -22.02
C ASP A 189 -16.56 5.40 -21.06
N TYR A 190 -15.57 4.60 -21.50
CA TYR A 190 -14.29 4.37 -20.80
C TYR A 190 -13.09 4.94 -21.57
N SER A 191 -13.23 6.04 -22.29
CA SER A 191 -12.11 6.59 -23.09
C SER A 191 -10.88 6.96 -22.24
N GLU A 192 -11.08 7.56 -21.06
CA GLU A 192 -9.99 7.92 -20.13
C GLU A 192 -9.37 6.70 -19.44
N VAL A 193 -10.19 5.75 -18.98
CA VAL A 193 -9.71 4.49 -18.42
C VAL A 193 -8.95 3.72 -19.49
N ARG A 194 -9.43 3.67 -20.74
CA ARG A 194 -8.69 3.08 -21.87
C ARG A 194 -7.39 3.83 -22.16
N ALA A 195 -7.34 5.16 -22.08
CA ALA A 195 -6.13 5.94 -22.26
C ALA A 195 -5.12 5.67 -21.12
N TYR A 196 -5.59 5.62 -19.88
CA TYR A 196 -4.83 5.22 -18.70
C TYR A 196 -4.29 3.79 -18.86
N LEU A 197 -5.16 2.82 -19.13
CA LEU A 197 -4.84 1.42 -19.43
C LEU A 197 -3.84 1.27 -20.60
N SER A 198 -4.01 2.03 -21.68
CA SER A 198 -3.09 2.03 -22.82
C SER A 198 -1.72 2.61 -22.45
N SER A 199 -1.67 3.57 -21.51
CA SER A 199 -0.42 4.04 -20.92
C SER A 199 0.23 2.96 -20.04
N LEU A 200 -0.55 2.06 -19.44
CA LEU A 200 -0.04 0.96 -18.60
C LEU A 200 0.72 -0.09 -19.41
N ALA A 201 0.27 -0.36 -20.64
CA ALA A 201 0.92 -1.31 -21.55
C ALA A 201 2.40 -0.93 -21.85
N LYS A 202 2.74 0.37 -21.78
CA LYS A 202 4.11 0.88 -21.98
C LYS A 202 5.08 0.49 -20.86
N TYR A 203 4.59 0.08 -19.68
CA TYR A 203 5.42 -0.14 -18.50
C TYR A 203 5.23 -1.50 -17.84
N ARG A 204 4.88 -2.54 -18.63
CA ARG A 204 4.86 -3.97 -18.23
C ARG A 204 6.08 -4.46 -17.42
N GLY A 205 7.19 -3.70 -17.43
CA GLY A 205 8.41 -3.98 -16.68
C GLY A 205 8.45 -3.50 -15.23
N ALA A 206 7.54 -2.68 -14.73
CA ALA A 206 7.62 -2.16 -13.35
C ALA A 206 7.29 -3.22 -12.30
N LEU A 207 6.20 -3.99 -12.49
CA LEU A 207 5.86 -5.12 -11.60
C LEU A 207 6.98 -6.18 -11.56
N ARG A 208 7.73 -6.38 -12.66
CA ARG A 208 8.89 -7.29 -12.68
C ARG A 208 9.94 -6.93 -11.62
N ARG A 209 9.99 -5.66 -11.20
CA ARG A 209 10.93 -5.13 -10.23
C ARG A 209 10.42 -5.15 -8.79
N LEU A 210 9.21 -5.67 -8.55
CA LEU A 210 8.69 -5.95 -7.21
C LEU A 210 8.78 -7.44 -6.84
N ARG A 211 9.39 -8.28 -7.70
CA ARG A 211 9.61 -9.69 -7.40
C ARG A 211 10.64 -9.84 -6.30
N VAL A 212 10.47 -10.84 -5.43
CA VAL A 212 11.41 -11.17 -4.34
C VAL A 212 12.87 -11.24 -4.85
N ARG A 213 13.11 -11.98 -5.95
CA ARG A 213 14.43 -12.08 -6.60
C ARG A 213 15.01 -10.77 -7.15
N TYR A 214 14.17 -9.77 -7.41
CA TYR A 214 14.65 -8.45 -7.83
C TYR A 214 14.92 -7.56 -6.62
N MET A 215 14.08 -7.66 -5.58
CA MET A 215 14.17 -6.81 -4.40
C MET A 215 15.45 -7.01 -3.59
N GLY A 216 16.05 -8.21 -3.59
CA GLY A 216 17.42 -8.38 -3.07
C GLY A 216 18.42 -7.42 -3.72
N ARG A 217 18.48 -7.41 -5.05
CA ARG A 217 19.33 -6.47 -5.82
C ARG A 217 18.94 -5.01 -5.69
N PHE A 218 17.66 -4.73 -5.39
CA PHE A 218 17.22 -3.37 -5.09
C PHE A 218 17.80 -2.96 -3.74
N ASN A 219 17.65 -3.76 -2.69
CA ASN A 219 18.15 -3.48 -1.35
C ASN A 219 19.68 -3.42 -1.30
N ASP A 220 20.39 -4.18 -2.14
CA ASP A 220 21.86 -4.08 -2.26
C ASP A 220 22.34 -2.73 -2.83
N ARG A 221 21.49 -2.04 -3.62
CA ARG A 221 21.85 -0.80 -4.34
C ARG A 221 21.21 0.45 -3.75
N VAL A 222 20.04 0.28 -3.15
CA VAL A 222 19.23 1.32 -2.54
C VAL A 222 19.36 1.16 -1.04
N THR A 223 20.44 1.72 -0.53
CA THR A 223 20.78 1.70 0.89
C THR A 223 20.07 2.84 1.60
N ASP A 224 19.73 2.62 2.85
CA ASP A 224 19.13 3.66 3.66
C ASP A 224 20.14 4.79 3.91
N ASP A 225 19.60 6.01 4.03
CA ASP A 225 20.37 7.16 4.45
C ASP A 225 20.57 7.06 5.97
N PRO A 226 21.82 7.08 6.48
CA PRO A 226 22.11 6.80 7.89
C PRO A 226 21.51 7.83 8.84
N ASP A 227 21.26 9.05 8.37
CA ASP A 227 20.69 10.13 9.17
C ASP A 227 19.14 10.18 9.05
N MET A 228 18.54 9.19 8.39
CA MET A 228 17.11 9.14 8.14
C MET A 228 16.43 8.09 9.02
N ARG A 229 15.32 8.51 9.62
CA ARG A 229 14.45 7.60 10.38
C ARG A 229 13.44 6.93 9.45
N TYR A 230 13.52 5.61 9.34
CA TYR A 230 12.56 4.78 8.61
C TYR A 230 11.66 4.05 9.59
N VAL A 231 10.35 4.09 9.33
CA VAL A 231 9.31 3.49 10.17
C VAL A 231 8.37 2.70 9.27
N SER A 232 7.96 1.51 9.70
CA SER A 232 7.00 0.67 8.98
C SER A 232 5.79 0.32 9.83
N PHE A 233 4.61 0.45 9.20
CA PHE A 233 3.37 -0.18 9.63
C PHE A 233 3.14 -1.42 8.77
N VAL A 234 2.87 -2.54 9.42
CA VAL A 234 2.68 -3.83 8.76
C VAL A 234 1.19 -4.13 8.70
N SER A 235 0.66 -4.31 7.51
CA SER A 235 -0.70 -4.77 7.27
C SER A 235 -0.75 -6.29 7.12
N GLY A 236 -1.91 -6.84 7.43
CA GLY A 236 -2.24 -8.23 7.19
C GLY A 236 -3.62 -8.49 7.71
N SER A 237 -4.37 -9.35 7.03
CA SER A 237 -5.57 -9.91 7.64
C SER A 237 -5.32 -11.40 7.83
N GLU A 238 -5.38 -11.87 9.08
CA GLU A 238 -5.55 -13.29 9.29
C GLU A 238 -6.90 -13.65 8.68
N ALA A 239 -6.87 -14.56 7.73
CA ALA A 239 -8.02 -15.18 7.08
C ALA A 239 -9.01 -15.89 8.04
N VAL A 240 -9.03 -15.61 9.35
CA VAL A 240 -9.52 -16.56 10.37
C VAL A 240 -10.41 -15.96 11.47
N ARG A 241 -10.80 -14.66 11.44
CA ARG A 241 -11.85 -14.16 12.36
C ARG A 241 -13.04 -13.44 11.73
N ALA A 242 -13.09 -13.27 10.42
CA ALA A 242 -14.30 -12.84 9.73
C ALA A 242 -14.89 -14.03 8.97
N ARG A 243 -15.99 -14.57 9.48
CA ARG A 243 -16.83 -15.55 8.76
C ARG A 243 -17.60 -14.89 7.59
N ASP A 244 -17.30 -13.62 7.29
CA ASP A 244 -18.18 -12.74 6.52
C ASP A 244 -17.49 -11.97 5.38
N ILE A 245 -16.25 -12.28 4.98
CA ILE A 245 -15.54 -11.54 3.92
C ILE A 245 -14.81 -12.48 2.94
N GLU A 246 -15.54 -13.00 1.94
CA GLU A 246 -14.98 -13.78 0.82
C GLU A 246 -14.73 -12.90 -0.42
N THR A 247 -13.56 -12.26 -0.50
CA THR A 247 -13.23 -11.29 -1.56
C THR A 247 -12.15 -11.80 -2.54
N LEU A 248 -12.03 -11.17 -3.71
CA LEU A 248 -10.96 -11.45 -4.68
C LEU A 248 -9.56 -11.21 -4.09
N ILE A 249 -9.43 -10.18 -3.24
CA ILE A 249 -8.20 -9.85 -2.50
C ILE A 249 -7.88 -10.96 -1.49
N TYR A 250 -8.89 -11.55 -0.84
CA TYR A 250 -8.71 -12.70 0.03
C TYR A 250 -8.18 -13.94 -0.72
N ARG A 251 -8.76 -14.29 -1.89
CA ARG A 251 -8.26 -15.42 -2.70
C ARG A 251 -6.81 -15.18 -3.16
N LEU A 252 -6.49 -13.93 -3.47
CA LEU A 252 -5.15 -13.51 -3.84
C LEU A 252 -4.18 -13.57 -2.65
N GLY A 253 -4.62 -13.15 -1.47
CA GLY A 253 -3.90 -13.32 -0.20
C GLY A 253 -3.63 -14.76 0.14
N ALA A 254 -4.63 -15.65 0.04
CA ALA A 254 -4.48 -17.09 0.24
C ALA A 254 -3.53 -17.73 -0.79
N PHE A 255 -3.63 -17.32 -2.06
CA PHE A 255 -2.70 -17.73 -3.12
C PHE A 255 -1.26 -17.29 -2.80
N ILE A 256 -1.07 -16.06 -2.35
CA ILE A 256 0.23 -15.51 -1.92
C ILE A 256 0.74 -16.28 -0.71
N ALA A 257 -0.05 -16.41 0.35
CA ALA A 257 0.26 -17.11 1.60
C ALA A 257 0.75 -18.54 1.34
N GLY A 258 0.09 -19.29 0.44
CA GLY A 258 0.51 -20.63 0.03
C GLY A 258 1.85 -20.68 -0.72
N ARG A 259 2.31 -19.55 -1.25
CA ARG A 259 3.61 -19.39 -1.92
C ARG A 259 4.67 -18.76 -1.04
N VAL A 260 4.31 -18.01 0.02
CA VAL A 260 5.25 -17.40 0.97
C VAL A 260 6.22 -18.43 1.54
N ALA A 261 5.73 -19.62 1.91
CA ALA A 261 6.57 -20.72 2.40
C ALA A 261 7.60 -21.26 1.37
N ARG A 262 7.54 -20.84 0.11
CA ARG A 262 8.46 -21.22 -0.98
C ARG A 262 9.33 -20.06 -1.46
N LEU A 263 9.29 -18.91 -0.78
CA LEU A 263 10.01 -17.70 -1.14
C LEU A 263 11.12 -17.40 -0.14
N ALA A 264 12.19 -16.77 -0.63
CA ALA A 264 13.24 -16.19 0.20
C ALA A 264 12.80 -14.81 0.75
N VAL A 265 11.63 -14.74 1.37
CA VAL A 265 11.29 -13.58 2.21
C VAL A 265 11.97 -13.73 3.57
N PRO A 266 12.35 -12.63 4.24
CA PRO A 266 12.92 -12.71 5.58
C PRO A 266 11.97 -13.39 6.57
N ALA A 267 12.54 -13.93 7.65
CA ALA A 267 11.75 -14.32 8.81
C ALA A 267 11.09 -13.08 9.44
N LEU A 268 9.97 -13.28 10.12
CA LEU A 268 9.36 -12.21 10.92
C LEU A 268 10.31 -11.83 12.07
N PRO A 269 10.51 -10.53 12.33
CA PRO A 269 11.20 -10.06 13.53
C PRO A 269 10.54 -10.64 14.78
N ASP A 270 11.34 -10.94 15.81
CA ASP A 270 10.88 -11.46 17.10
C ASP A 270 9.91 -12.66 17.00
N GLY A 271 10.11 -13.50 15.98
CA GLY A 271 9.25 -14.65 15.71
C GLY A 271 7.82 -14.30 15.28
N GLY A 272 7.55 -13.02 14.97
CA GLY A 272 6.23 -12.51 14.61
C GLY A 272 5.40 -12.03 15.80
N VAL A 273 5.96 -11.98 17.01
CA VAL A 273 5.24 -11.46 18.19
C VAL A 273 5.08 -9.94 18.06
N VAL A 274 3.84 -9.49 18.17
CA VAL A 274 3.45 -8.09 18.16
C VAL A 274 2.83 -7.76 19.52
N PRO A 275 3.42 -6.83 20.28
CA PRO A 275 2.86 -6.35 21.54
C PRO A 275 1.43 -5.82 21.37
N ALA A 276 0.58 -6.04 22.37
CA ALA A 276 -0.83 -5.66 22.30
C ALA A 276 -1.06 -4.16 21.99
N ASP A 277 -0.21 -3.28 22.53
CA ASP A 277 -0.23 -1.82 22.32
C ASP A 277 0.21 -1.39 20.91
N ARG A 278 0.84 -2.31 20.16
CA ARG A 278 1.26 -2.15 18.76
C ARG A 278 0.25 -2.71 17.78
N VAL A 279 -0.83 -3.33 18.24
CA VAL A 279 -1.96 -3.74 17.39
C VAL A 279 -2.92 -2.57 17.22
N ILE A 280 -3.05 -2.08 15.99
CA ILE A 280 -3.91 -0.94 15.68
C ILE A 280 -5.37 -1.38 15.67
N SER A 281 -6.18 -0.80 16.56
CA SER A 281 -7.62 -1.03 16.57
C SER A 281 -8.27 -0.21 15.45
N VAL A 282 -8.80 -0.91 14.45
CA VAL A 282 -9.45 -0.31 13.27
C VAL A 282 -10.96 -0.51 13.29
N PHE A 283 -11.49 -1.13 14.34
CA PHE A 283 -12.93 -1.34 14.55
C PHE A 283 -13.30 -0.85 15.95
N PRO A 284 -14.06 0.26 16.09
CA PRO A 284 -14.32 0.90 17.39
C PRO A 284 -14.89 -0.03 18.46
N ASP A 285 -15.69 -1.03 18.07
CA ASP A 285 -16.34 -1.96 19.01
C ASP A 285 -15.49 -3.22 19.29
N ALA A 286 -14.37 -3.40 18.59
CA ALA A 286 -13.51 -4.58 18.79
C ALA A 286 -12.63 -4.47 20.04
N GLY A 287 -12.56 -3.29 20.67
CA GLY A 287 -11.66 -3.02 21.78
C GLY A 287 -10.20 -2.91 21.34
N ALA A 288 -9.31 -2.57 22.28
CA ALA A 288 -7.88 -2.74 22.09
C ALA A 288 -7.53 -4.24 22.12
N ALA A 289 -6.37 -4.63 21.59
CA ALA A 289 -5.89 -5.98 21.82
C ALA A 289 -5.58 -6.14 23.33
N ASP A 290 -6.18 -7.14 23.97
CA ASP A 290 -5.95 -7.43 25.40
C ASP A 290 -4.69 -8.29 25.63
N ALA A 291 -4.05 -8.75 24.55
CA ALA A 291 -2.87 -9.60 24.59
C ALA A 291 -2.05 -9.48 23.30
N ASP A 292 -0.78 -9.87 23.39
CA ASP A 292 0.14 -9.93 22.26
C ASP A 292 -0.38 -10.87 21.16
N VAL A 293 -0.08 -10.52 19.91
CA VAL A 293 -0.50 -11.28 18.73
C VAL A 293 0.72 -11.86 18.05
N THR A 294 0.69 -13.15 17.70
CA THR A 294 1.74 -13.79 16.91
C THR A 294 1.34 -13.84 15.44
N LEU A 295 2.01 -13.06 14.59
CA LEU A 295 1.77 -13.08 13.15
C LEU A 295 2.25 -14.39 12.54
N SER A 296 1.39 -15.03 11.75
CA SER A 296 1.79 -16.17 10.94
C SER A 296 2.88 -15.78 9.92
N PRO A 297 3.93 -16.59 9.72
CA PRO A 297 4.89 -16.37 8.63
C PRO A 297 4.27 -16.37 7.23
N ARG A 298 3.03 -16.85 7.10
CA ARG A 298 2.26 -16.85 5.84
C ARG A 298 1.30 -15.67 5.72
N LEU A 299 1.23 -14.80 6.73
CA LEU A 299 0.34 -13.65 6.75
C LEU A 299 0.63 -12.73 5.55
N SER A 300 -0.44 -12.18 5.00
CA SER A 300 -0.42 -11.29 3.85
C SER A 300 -1.62 -10.36 3.94
N ASP A 301 -1.48 -9.16 3.41
CA ASP A 301 -2.57 -8.19 3.26
C ASP A 301 -3.38 -8.39 1.97
N GLY A 302 -3.15 -9.51 1.26
CA GLY A 302 -3.78 -9.79 -0.03
C GLY A 302 -2.89 -9.47 -1.24
N VAL A 303 -1.84 -8.66 -1.06
CA VAL A 303 -0.92 -8.26 -2.13
C VAL A 303 0.53 -8.46 -1.72
N VAL A 304 0.89 -8.18 -0.46
CA VAL A 304 2.24 -8.20 0.07
C VAL A 304 2.27 -9.08 1.33
N PRO A 305 3.13 -10.12 1.38
CA PRO A 305 3.37 -10.87 2.60
C PRO A 305 3.79 -9.94 3.74
N SER A 306 3.23 -10.07 4.94
CA SER A 306 3.52 -9.16 6.06
C SER A 306 5.00 -9.16 6.43
N ALA A 307 5.69 -10.31 6.34
CA ALA A 307 7.14 -10.40 6.52
C ALA A 307 7.97 -9.57 5.51
N SER A 308 7.39 -9.25 4.35
CA SER A 308 8.02 -8.40 3.33
C SER A 308 7.84 -6.89 3.61
N GLN A 309 7.03 -6.53 4.60
CA GLN A 309 6.65 -5.15 4.88
C GLN A 309 7.49 -4.46 5.95
N PHE A 310 8.14 -5.24 6.83
CA PHE A 310 9.02 -4.71 7.86
C PHE A 310 10.21 -3.98 7.25
N TRP A 311 10.44 -2.75 7.70
CA TRP A 311 11.61 -1.94 7.35
C TRP A 311 11.83 -0.83 8.39
N GLY A 312 13.09 -0.65 8.81
CA GLY A 312 13.42 0.29 9.88
C GLY A 312 12.71 -0.07 11.20
N GLU A 313 12.25 0.95 11.91
CA GLU A 313 11.48 0.78 13.15
C GLU A 313 10.08 0.22 12.87
N PHE A 314 9.63 -0.74 13.68
CA PHE A 314 8.27 -1.26 13.62
C PHE A 314 7.33 -0.42 14.49
N ALA A 315 6.36 0.26 13.87
CA ALA A 315 5.44 1.14 14.60
C ALA A 315 4.11 0.46 14.99
N GLY A 316 3.64 -0.50 14.20
CA GLY A 316 2.42 -1.23 14.53
C GLY A 316 1.93 -2.18 13.45
N TYR A 317 1.07 -3.10 13.88
CA TYR A 317 0.36 -4.04 13.04
C TYR A 317 -1.08 -3.56 12.78
N VAL A 318 -1.47 -3.52 11.52
CA VAL A 318 -2.78 -3.06 11.07
C VAL A 318 -3.55 -4.28 10.54
N PRO A 319 -4.63 -4.72 11.21
CA PRO A 319 -5.39 -5.90 10.83
C PRO A 319 -6.34 -5.63 9.64
N LEU A 320 -5.80 -5.07 8.55
CA LEU A 320 -6.49 -4.67 7.34
C LEU A 320 -5.81 -5.24 6.09
N ASP A 321 -6.56 -5.33 5.01
CA ASP A 321 -6.02 -5.66 3.69
C ASP A 321 -5.25 -4.48 3.06
N HIS A 322 -4.59 -4.76 1.94
CA HIS A 322 -3.69 -3.85 1.25
C HIS A 322 -4.31 -2.50 0.87
N HIS A 323 -5.61 -2.42 0.59
CA HIS A 323 -6.26 -1.18 0.15
C HIS A 323 -7.13 -0.58 1.25
N ALA A 324 -7.65 -1.40 2.18
CA ALA A 324 -8.39 -0.93 3.34
C ALA A 324 -7.56 0.01 4.23
N VAL A 325 -6.24 -0.19 4.30
CA VAL A 325 -5.33 0.71 5.05
C VAL A 325 -5.32 2.16 4.55
N ILE A 326 -5.74 2.43 3.31
CA ILE A 326 -5.87 3.79 2.75
C ILE A 326 -7.33 4.21 2.55
N GLY A 327 -8.28 3.51 3.19
CA GLY A 327 -9.70 3.81 3.09
C GLY A 327 -10.33 3.39 1.78
N ARG A 328 -9.66 2.48 1.03
CA ARG A 328 -10.19 1.92 -0.21
C ARG A 328 -10.71 0.52 0.03
N PHE A 329 -12.02 0.44 0.18
CA PHE A 329 -12.75 -0.79 0.42
C PHE A 329 -13.13 -1.45 -0.91
N ASP A 330 -12.13 -1.84 -1.68
CA ASP A 330 -12.31 -2.31 -3.06
C ASP A 330 -13.26 -3.49 -3.16
N LEU A 331 -13.39 -4.26 -2.09
CA LEU A 331 -14.32 -5.37 -1.94
C LEU A 331 -14.73 -5.53 -0.48
N LEU A 332 -15.59 -4.62 0.02
CA LEU A 332 -16.50 -4.77 1.16
C LEU A 332 -15.98 -5.60 2.35
N PRO A 333 -15.30 -4.99 3.35
CA PRO A 333 -15.38 -5.55 4.69
C PRO A 333 -16.85 -5.50 5.14
N ALA A 334 -17.32 -6.49 5.90
CA ALA A 334 -18.68 -6.51 6.45
C ALA A 334 -19.00 -5.26 7.33
N ARG A 335 -17.94 -4.54 7.71
CA ARG A 335 -17.96 -3.28 8.46
C ARG A 335 -16.84 -2.37 7.95
N GLU A 336 -17.14 -1.09 7.74
CA GLU A 336 -16.11 -0.10 7.42
C GLU A 336 -15.18 0.11 8.62
N PRO A 337 -13.84 -0.02 8.45
CA PRO A 337 -12.90 0.29 9.51
C PRO A 337 -12.77 1.79 9.73
N ASP A 338 -12.54 2.18 10.98
CA ASP A 338 -12.16 3.53 11.35
C ASP A 338 -10.64 3.69 11.23
N LEU A 339 -10.21 4.60 10.36
CA LEU A 339 -8.79 4.86 10.12
C LEU A 339 -8.23 5.99 10.98
N HIS A 340 -9.02 6.62 11.85
CA HIS A 340 -8.56 7.69 12.72
C HIS A 340 -7.49 7.21 13.71
N GLU A 341 -7.65 6.02 14.32
CA GLU A 341 -6.61 5.46 15.20
C GLU A 341 -5.32 5.18 14.42
N LEU A 342 -5.43 4.54 13.25
CA LEU A 342 -4.29 4.27 12.37
C LEU A 342 -3.53 5.55 12.02
N TYR A 343 -4.23 6.54 11.48
CA TYR A 343 -3.58 7.76 11.02
C TYR A 343 -3.23 8.73 12.15
N GLY A 344 -3.85 8.59 13.33
CA GLY A 344 -3.39 9.22 14.56
C GLY A 344 -2.03 8.67 15.01
N ARG A 345 -1.82 7.35 14.92
CA ARG A 345 -0.53 6.71 15.19
C ARG A 345 0.52 7.08 14.14
N VAL A 346 0.15 7.10 12.86
CA VAL A 346 1.03 7.63 11.80
C VAL A 346 1.42 9.07 12.08
N ALA A 347 0.46 9.94 12.42
CA ALA A 347 0.74 11.33 12.75
C ALA A 347 1.68 11.47 13.96
N ALA A 348 1.50 10.64 15.00
CA ALA A 348 2.41 10.61 16.14
C ALA A 348 3.84 10.24 15.73
N GLU A 349 4.02 9.22 14.87
CA GLU A 349 5.34 8.83 14.38
C GLU A 349 5.99 9.89 13.48
N LEU A 350 5.18 10.62 12.71
CA LEU A 350 5.64 11.75 11.89
C LEU A 350 6.07 12.94 12.77
N HIS A 351 5.36 13.24 13.85
CA HIS A 351 5.74 14.31 14.78
C HIS A 351 6.91 13.95 15.71
N ARG A 352 7.20 12.67 15.90
CA ARG A 352 8.30 12.23 16.77
C ARG A 352 9.63 12.66 16.15
N GLN A 353 10.26 13.66 16.77
CA GLN A 353 11.59 14.13 16.39
C GLN A 353 12.61 12.98 16.53
N GLY A 354 13.54 12.87 15.58
CA GLY A 354 14.65 11.91 15.65
C GLY A 354 15.61 12.29 16.77
N GLY A 355 15.36 11.78 17.97
CA GLY A 355 16.26 11.89 19.12
C GLY A 355 17.14 10.65 19.21
N SER A 356 18.44 10.91 19.38
CA SER A 356 19.49 10.01 19.85
C SER A 356 19.01 8.95 20.85
N SER A 357 19.62 7.76 20.77
CA SER A 357 19.62 6.74 21.82
C SER A 357 19.47 7.34 23.22
N GLU A 358 18.37 7.02 23.89
CA GLU A 358 18.33 7.08 25.34
C GLU A 358 19.41 6.11 25.83
N ASN A 359 20.55 6.69 26.26
CA ASN A 359 21.40 6.02 27.23
C ASN A 359 20.53 5.89 28.49
N ASP A 360 19.94 4.72 28.67
CA ASP A 360 19.65 4.17 29.98
C ASP A 360 20.99 3.88 30.67
N ASP A 361 21.66 4.93 31.10
CA ASP A 361 22.59 4.89 32.22
C ASP A 361 21.93 5.72 33.33
N ASP A 362 21.30 5.03 34.28
CA ASP A 362 21.05 5.58 35.61
C ASP A 362 21.87 4.74 36.62
N PRO A 363 22.49 5.37 37.64
CA PRO A 363 23.71 4.91 38.32
C PRO A 363 23.54 3.80 39.37
#